data_AF-A0A1W0E4L6-F1
#
_entry.id   AF-A0A1W0E4L6-F1
#
_cell.length_a   1.000
_cell.length_b   1.000
_cell.length_c   1.000
_cell.angle_alpha   90.00
_cell.angle_beta   90.00
_cell.angle_gamma   90.00
#
_symmetry.space_group_name_H-M   'P 1'
#
loop_
_entity.id
_entity.type
_entity.pdbx_description
1 polymer ?
#
loop_
_entity_poly.entity_id
_entity_poly.type
_entity_poly.pdbx_seq_one_letter_code
_entity_poly.pdbx_strand_id
1 'polypeptide(L)'
;MLNKNFELINLLNIKTEDNIDTIKQKYYTKLRSYYATLHKKESEESYKNAQTQIIKLTKLFTEYFCNQTNVMDIKEDAFAVTTINEKCICRCGSKYDANMLGIEECEYCSCYIYVKEAPEQLEKLS
;
A
#
# COMPACT_ATOMS: atom_id res chain seq x y z
N MET A 1 -6.57 14.18 -2.66
CA MET A 1 -5.52 13.67 -3.57
C MET A 1 -4.52 12.74 -2.86
N LEU A 2 -4.28 12.87 -1.54
CA LEU A 2 -3.38 11.99 -0.78
C LEU A 2 -3.83 10.51 -0.64
N ASN A 3 -5.13 10.28 -0.41
CA ASN A 3 -5.66 8.96 -0.06
C ASN A 3 -5.41 7.87 -1.15
N LYS A 4 -5.43 8.25 -2.44
CA LYS A 4 -5.11 7.31 -3.54
C LYS A 4 -3.62 6.93 -3.63
N ASN A 5 -2.72 7.81 -3.19
CA ASN A 5 -1.30 7.47 -3.16
C ASN A 5 -1.02 6.43 -2.08
N PHE A 6 -1.73 6.50 -0.95
CA PHE A 6 -1.65 5.49 0.11
C PHE A 6 -2.11 4.13 -0.40
N GLU A 7 -3.20 4.11 -1.17
CA GLU A 7 -3.70 2.88 -1.77
C GLU A 7 -2.67 2.22 -2.69
N LEU A 8 -1.95 2.99 -3.52
CA LEU A 8 -0.88 2.43 -4.36
C LEU A 8 0.29 1.92 -3.53
N ILE A 9 0.71 2.69 -2.52
CA ILE A 9 1.82 2.34 -1.61
C ILE A 9 1.53 0.99 -0.96
N ASN A 10 0.32 0.83 -0.42
CA ASN A 10 -0.10 -0.43 0.21
C ASN A 10 -0.24 -1.56 -0.83
N LEU A 11 -0.84 -1.29 -1.99
CA LEU A 11 -1.09 -2.29 -3.04
C LEU A 11 0.20 -2.88 -3.62
N LEU A 12 1.23 -2.05 -3.77
CA LEU A 12 2.54 -2.44 -4.29
C LEU A 12 3.57 -2.75 -3.20
N ASN A 13 3.22 -2.54 -1.93
CA ASN A 13 4.14 -2.60 -0.79
C ASN A 13 5.39 -1.74 -1.05
N ILE A 14 5.18 -0.45 -1.35
CA ILE A 14 6.27 0.50 -1.60
C ILE A 14 6.92 0.84 -0.26
N LYS A 15 8.25 0.66 -0.20
CA LYS A 15 9.07 0.96 0.96
C LYS A 15 9.79 2.30 0.77
N THR A 16 10.24 2.87 1.88
CA THR A 16 10.96 4.16 1.90
C THR A 16 12.26 4.18 1.10
N GLU A 17 12.89 3.01 0.98
CA GLU A 17 14.14 2.77 0.27
C GLU A 17 13.93 2.43 -1.22
N ASP A 18 12.69 2.22 -1.66
CA ASP A 18 12.43 1.90 -3.06
C ASP A 18 12.66 3.10 -3.96
N ASN A 19 13.53 2.93 -4.95
CA ASN A 19 13.67 3.90 -6.04
C ASN A 19 12.58 3.72 -7.11
N ILE A 20 12.47 4.69 -8.03
CA ILE A 20 11.49 4.70 -9.12
C ILE A 20 11.49 3.40 -9.94
N ASP A 21 12.67 2.83 -10.21
CA ASP A 21 12.76 1.60 -11.02
C ASP A 21 12.26 0.38 -10.25
N THR A 22 12.52 0.32 -8.95
CA THR A 22 11.97 -0.71 -8.05
C THR A 22 10.45 -0.63 -7.98
N ILE A 23 9.91 0.58 -7.88
CA ILE A 23 8.45 0.82 -7.89
C ILE A 23 7.83 0.38 -9.22
N LYS A 24 8.47 0.72 -10.36
CA LYS A 24 8.04 0.24 -11.69
C LYS A 24 8.07 -1.28 -11.78
N GLN A 25 9.10 -1.94 -11.27
CA GLN A 25 9.18 -3.40 -11.26
C GLN A 25 8.07 -4.04 -10.43
N LYS A 26 7.75 -3.50 -9.25
CA LYS A 26 6.62 -3.93 -8.42
C LYS A 26 5.29 -3.78 -9.16
N TYR A 27 5.08 -2.63 -9.81
CA TYR A 27 3.92 -2.37 -10.66
C TYR A 27 3.78 -3.42 -11.77
N TYR A 28 4.82 -3.64 -12.59
CA TYR A 28 4.75 -4.61 -13.68
C TYR A 28 4.55 -6.04 -13.19
N THR A 29 5.11 -6.38 -12.04
CA THR A 29 4.93 -7.71 -11.43
C THR A 29 3.48 -7.93 -11.00
N LYS A 30 2.88 -6.95 -10.32
CA LYS A 30 1.46 -7.00 -9.93
C LYS A 30 0.56 -7.04 -11.16
N LEU A 31 0.84 -6.22 -12.17
CA LEU A 31 0.09 -6.18 -13.42
C LEU A 31 0.13 -7.54 -14.14
N ARG A 32 1.31 -8.17 -14.23
CA ARG A 32 1.46 -9.53 -14.78
C ARG A 32 0.65 -10.56 -14.02
N SER A 33 0.57 -10.48 -12.69
CA SER A 33 -0.26 -11.40 -11.91
C SER A 33 -1.75 -11.30 -12.26
N TYR A 34 -2.26 -10.09 -12.50
CA TYR A 34 -3.66 -9.92 -12.91
C TYR A 34 -3.90 -10.41 -14.35
N TYR A 35 -2.97 -10.15 -15.27
CA TYR A 35 -3.06 -10.70 -16.63
C TYR A 35 -3.02 -12.23 -16.63
N ALA A 36 -2.19 -12.85 -15.79
CA ALA A 36 -2.18 -14.29 -15.63
C ALA A 36 -3.56 -14.83 -15.20
N THR A 37 -4.24 -14.16 -14.28
CA THR A 37 -5.63 -14.50 -13.89
C THR A 37 -6.60 -14.38 -15.06
N LEU A 38 -6.51 -13.31 -15.87
CA LEU A 38 -7.34 -13.16 -17.08
C LEU A 38 -7.13 -14.29 -18.08
N HIS A 39 -5.90 -14.75 -18.25
CA HIS A 39 -5.57 -15.83 -19.19
C HIS A 39 -6.06 -17.21 -18.73
N LYS A 40 -6.13 -17.45 -17.41
CA LYS A 40 -6.60 -18.73 -16.86
C LYS A 40 -8.12 -18.94 -16.99
N LYS A 41 -8.90 -17.85 -17.15
CA LYS A 41 -10.38 -17.88 -17.33
C LYS A 41 -11.10 -18.83 -16.35
N GLU A 42 -10.67 -18.87 -15.09
CA GLU A 42 -11.20 -19.81 -14.09
C GLU A 42 -12.70 -19.60 -13.81
N SER A 43 -13.17 -18.35 -13.86
CA SER A 43 -14.59 -17.99 -13.80
C SER A 43 -14.83 -16.58 -14.38
N GLU A 44 -16.08 -16.27 -14.73
CA GLU A 44 -16.48 -14.93 -15.19
C GLU A 44 -16.26 -13.86 -14.11
N GLU A 45 -16.48 -14.21 -12.85
CA GLU A 45 -16.24 -13.34 -11.70
C GLU A 45 -14.74 -13.05 -11.51
N SER A 46 -13.89 -14.08 -11.58
CA SER A 46 -12.43 -13.93 -11.52
C SER A 46 -11.90 -13.04 -12.64
N TYR A 47 -12.45 -13.21 -13.86
CA TYR A 47 -12.13 -12.37 -15.00
C TYR A 47 -12.51 -10.89 -14.78
N LYS A 48 -13.75 -10.63 -14.37
CA LYS A 48 -14.25 -9.28 -14.08
C LYS A 48 -13.43 -8.61 -12.98
N ASN A 49 -13.15 -9.33 -11.89
CA ASN A 49 -12.34 -8.82 -10.80
C ASN A 49 -10.92 -8.46 -11.28
N ALA A 50 -10.25 -9.35 -12.02
CA ALA A 50 -8.91 -9.08 -12.55
C ALA A 50 -8.89 -7.85 -13.49
N GLN A 51 -9.91 -7.67 -14.35
CA GLN A 51 -10.05 -6.46 -15.16
C GLN A 51 -10.18 -5.20 -14.30
N THR A 52 -11.04 -5.23 -13.28
CA THR A 52 -11.21 -4.10 -12.35
C THR A 52 -9.90 -3.76 -11.65
N GLN A 53 -9.16 -4.78 -11.18
CA GLN A 53 -7.87 -4.56 -10.51
C GLN A 53 -6.81 -3.98 -11.46
N ILE A 54 -6.79 -4.38 -12.73
CA ILE A 54 -5.87 -3.80 -13.74
C ILE A 54 -6.17 -2.32 -13.97
N ILE A 55 -7.43 -1.97 -14.18
CA ILE A 55 -7.86 -0.58 -14.38
C ILE A 55 -7.48 0.26 -13.16
N LYS A 56 -7.80 -0.25 -11.97
CA LYS A 56 -7.49 0.41 -10.69
C LYS A 56 -6.00 0.64 -10.52
N LEU A 57 -5.18 -0.41 -10.67
CA LEU A 57 -3.73 -0.33 -10.52
C LEU A 57 -3.11 0.66 -11.51
N THR A 58 -3.55 0.66 -12.76
CA THR A 58 -3.05 1.58 -13.81
C THR A 58 -3.36 3.03 -13.48
N LYS A 59 -4.58 3.29 -13.00
CA LYS A 59 -5.01 4.64 -12.60
C LYS A 59 -4.21 5.14 -11.40
N LEU A 60 -4.09 4.32 -10.35
CA LEU A 60 -3.33 4.66 -9.15
C LEU A 60 -1.85 4.94 -9.48
N PHE A 61 -1.23 4.09 -10.30
CA PHE A 61 0.16 4.25 -10.71
C PHE A 61 0.39 5.52 -11.52
N THR A 62 -0.51 5.84 -12.46
CA THR A 62 -0.45 7.08 -13.25
C THR A 62 -0.55 8.30 -12.34
N GLU A 63 -1.53 8.32 -11.42
CA GLU A 63 -1.72 9.44 -10.49
C GLU A 63 -0.52 9.64 -9.55
N TYR A 64 0.09 8.55 -9.06
CA TYR A 64 1.30 8.61 -8.22
C TYR A 64 2.48 9.28 -8.95
N PHE A 65 2.74 8.88 -10.20
CA PHE A 65 3.83 9.45 -10.99
C PHE A 65 3.57 10.90 -11.40
N CYS A 66 2.32 11.28 -11.64
CA CYS A 66 1.96 12.68 -11.92
C CYS A 66 2.09 13.58 -10.69
N ASN A 67 1.75 13.08 -9.50
CA ASN A 67 1.72 13.88 -8.27
C ASN A 67 3.03 13.83 -7.45
N GLN A 68 4.01 12.99 -7.85
CA GLN A 68 5.33 12.86 -7.23
C GLN A 68 5.32 12.68 -5.70
N THR A 69 4.29 12.04 -5.15
CA THR A 69 4.19 11.84 -3.70
C THR A 69 5.18 10.78 -3.24
N ASN A 70 6.12 11.16 -2.36
CA ASN A 70 7.14 10.26 -1.83
C ASN A 70 6.64 9.56 -0.56
N VAL A 71 6.93 8.26 -0.42
CA VAL A 71 6.63 7.48 0.78
C VAL A 71 7.36 8.03 2.01
N MET A 72 8.55 8.62 1.81
CA MET A 72 9.30 9.29 2.87
C MET A 72 8.52 10.47 3.47
N ASP A 73 7.98 11.35 2.63
CA ASP A 73 7.20 12.51 3.07
C ASP A 73 6.01 12.06 3.92
N ILE A 74 5.34 10.99 3.50
CA ILE A 74 4.22 10.40 4.26
C ILE A 74 4.71 9.82 5.58
N LYS A 75 5.85 9.14 5.64
CA LYS A 75 6.36 8.62 6.91
C LYS A 75 6.71 9.74 7.89
N GLU A 76 7.29 10.84 7.41
CA GLU A 76 7.68 11.99 8.24
C GLU A 76 6.46 12.73 8.79
N ASP A 77 5.40 12.85 7.99
CA ASP A 77 4.16 13.49 8.38
C ASP A 77 3.18 12.55 9.13
N ALA A 78 3.52 11.27 9.30
CA ALA A 78 2.69 10.31 10.01
C ALA A 78 2.55 10.67 11.49
N PHE A 79 1.32 10.61 11.99
CA PHE A 79 1.05 10.91 13.40
C PHE A 79 1.76 9.92 14.34
N ALA A 80 1.79 8.65 13.95
CA ALA A 80 2.45 7.60 14.71
C ALA A 80 3.08 6.57 13.77
N VAL A 81 4.12 5.90 14.27
CA VAL A 81 4.73 4.73 13.64
C VAL A 81 4.56 3.55 14.59
N THR A 82 3.96 2.47 14.12
CA THR A 82 3.67 1.26 14.91
C THR A 82 4.12 0.01 14.16
N THR A 83 4.22 -1.14 14.83
CA THR A 83 4.45 -2.42 14.13
C THR A 83 3.13 -3.14 13.86
N ILE A 84 3.14 -4.00 12.84
CA ILE A 84 1.97 -4.83 12.50
C ILE A 84 1.52 -5.67 13.71
N ASN A 85 0.21 -5.80 13.89
CA ASN A 85 -0.48 -6.47 14.99
C ASN A 85 -0.37 -5.78 16.36
N GLU A 86 0.23 -4.58 16.43
CA GLU A 86 0.18 -3.76 17.64
C GLU A 86 -1.08 -2.88 17.69
N LYS A 87 -1.44 -2.48 18.91
CA LYS A 87 -2.51 -1.51 19.16
C LYS A 87 -1.94 -0.10 19.14
N CYS A 88 -2.59 0.77 18.38
CA CYS A 88 -2.26 2.20 18.32
C CYS A 88 -3.46 3.04 18.80
N ILE A 89 -3.16 4.19 19.41
CA ILE A 89 -4.15 5.21 19.79
C ILE A 89 -3.84 6.46 18.95
N CYS A 90 -4.77 6.93 18.11
CA CYS A 90 -4.54 8.20 17.39
C CYS A 90 -4.74 9.37 18.35
N ARG A 91 -4.28 10.54 17.90
CA ARG A 91 -4.56 11.86 18.46
C ARG A 91 -6.00 12.10 18.90
N CYS A 92 -6.99 11.60 18.17
CA CYS A 92 -8.41 11.77 18.51
C CYS A 92 -8.90 10.86 19.66
N GLY A 93 -8.05 9.95 20.16
CA GLY A 93 -8.39 8.99 21.21
C GLY A 93 -8.94 7.66 20.70
N SER A 94 -9.26 7.55 19.40
CA SER A 94 -9.69 6.29 18.79
C SER A 94 -8.55 5.26 18.79
N LYS A 95 -8.93 3.99 18.98
CA LYS A 95 -8.02 2.84 19.09
C LYS A 95 -8.14 1.97 17.84
N TYR A 96 -7.01 1.50 17.33
CA TYR A 96 -6.95 0.64 16.15
C TYR A 96 -5.96 -0.50 16.36
N ASP A 97 -6.27 -1.63 15.72
CA ASP A 97 -5.36 -2.76 15.57
C ASP A 97 -4.65 -2.60 14.22
N ALA A 98 -3.33 -2.44 14.23
CA ALA A 98 -2.52 -2.20 13.04
C ALA A 98 -2.36 -3.48 12.20
N ASN A 99 -3.40 -3.85 11.47
CA ASN A 99 -3.50 -5.15 10.81
C ASN A 99 -2.94 -5.14 9.37
N MET A 100 -2.68 -3.96 8.80
CA MET A 100 -2.17 -3.82 7.43
C MET A 100 -0.83 -3.10 7.43
N LEU A 101 0.16 -3.66 6.70
CA LEU A 101 1.43 -2.97 6.45
C LEU A 101 1.22 -1.75 5.55
N GLY A 102 2.01 -0.69 5.81
CA GLY A 102 1.99 0.54 5.04
C GLY A 102 1.31 1.66 5.79
N ILE A 103 0.31 2.31 5.18
CA ILE A 103 -0.32 3.51 5.73
C ILE A 103 -1.78 3.19 6.07
N GLU A 104 -2.17 3.39 7.33
CA GLU A 104 -3.56 3.33 7.79
C GLU A 104 -4.07 4.73 8.12
N GLU A 105 -5.23 5.11 7.58
CA GLU A 105 -5.90 6.38 7.88
C GLU A 105 -6.89 6.19 9.03
N CYS A 106 -6.87 7.11 10.00
CA CYS A 106 -7.88 7.21 11.03
C CYS A 106 -9.21 7.69 10.44
N GLU A 107 -10.25 6.89 10.62
CA GLU A 107 -11.62 7.17 10.17
C GLU A 107 -12.25 8.43 10.79
N TYR A 108 -11.72 8.94 11.90
CA TYR A 108 -12.33 10.01 12.70
C TYR A 108 -11.67 11.38 12.56
N CYS A 109 -10.39 11.45 12.21
CA CYS A 109 -9.67 12.73 12.19
C CYS A 109 -8.65 12.87 11.07
N SER A 110 -8.67 11.98 10.08
CA SER A 110 -7.77 11.99 8.91
C SER A 110 -6.28 12.04 9.26
N CYS A 111 -5.91 11.65 10.48
CA CYS A 111 -4.53 11.34 10.84
C CYS A 111 -4.16 10.03 10.15
N TYR A 112 -2.89 9.79 9.88
CA TYR A 112 -2.45 8.49 9.40
C TYR A 112 -1.29 7.95 10.23
N ILE A 113 -1.25 6.63 10.27
CA ILE A 113 -0.32 5.83 11.06
C ILE A 113 0.49 5.00 10.06
N TYR A 114 1.80 5.02 10.20
CA TYR A 114 2.68 4.17 9.41
C TYR A 114 2.92 2.86 10.15
N VAL A 115 2.49 1.75 9.56
CA VAL A 115 2.59 0.40 10.09
C VAL A 115 3.75 -0.31 9.40
N LYS A 116 4.78 -0.67 10.17
CA LYS A 116 5.98 -1.36 9.68
C LYS A 116 6.00 -2.85 10.08
N GLU A 117 6.82 -3.61 9.37
CA GLU A 117 7.11 -5.01 9.72
C GLU A 117 7.70 -5.12 11.14
N ALA A 118 7.38 -6.21 11.83
CA ALA A 118 7.94 -6.49 13.16
C ALA A 118 9.46 -6.82 13.06
N PRO A 119 10.28 -6.44 14.06
CA PRO A 119 11.73 -6.66 14.03
C PRO A 119 12.14 -8.13 13.82
N GLU A 120 11.37 -9.09 14.35
CA GLU A 120 11.66 -10.52 14.29
C GLU A 120 11.55 -11.13 12.87
N GLN A 121 11.01 -10.39 11.89
CA GLN A 121 10.95 -10.82 10.49
C GLN A 121 12.15 -10.35 9.65
N LEU A 122 12.95 -9.41 10.15
CA LEU A 122 14.14 -8.91 9.45
C LEU A 122 15.34 -9.87 9.58
N GLU A 123 15.46 -10.61 10.69
CA GLU A 123 16.60 -11.52 10.95
C GLU A 123 16.54 -12.84 10.17
N LYS A 124 15.40 -13.19 9.55
CA LYS A 124 15.27 -14.44 8.77
C LYS A 124 15.65 -14.30 7.29
N LEU A 125 16.05 -13.10 6.86
CA LEU A 125 16.41 -12.79 5.47
C LEU A 125 17.87 -12.30 5.31
N SER A 126 18.65 -12.27 6.39
CA SER A 126 20.09 -11.97 6.40
C SER A 126 20.95 -13.21 6.43
#